data_AF-A0A0C2N159-F1
#
_entry.id   AF-A0A0C2N159-F1
#
_cell.length_a   1.000
_cell.length_b   1.000
_cell.length_c   1.000
_cell.angle_alpha   90.00
_cell.angle_beta   90.00
_cell.angle_gamma   90.00
#
_symmetry.space_group_name_H-M   'P 1'
#
loop_
_entity.id
_entity.type
_entity.pdbx_description
1 polymer ?
#
loop_
_entity_poly.entity_id
_entity_poly.type
_entity_poly.pdbx_seq_one_letter_code
_entity_poly.pdbx_strand_id
1 'polypeptide(L)'
;MEGYQVAVLDDVISDADIVITATTHIQVVRGEHIAKMKDHAIIGNIGQYDPECDVDWIVKHAVSHTCIKPQVDKYTFASGKSVILLAEGRLVNLCCAEGHLSFIMSVTFSNTLLAAIELYRSSPKQYEAGIHLLPKKIIALNGFGKYLTFSIEFITNLKNKK
;
A
#
# COMPACT_ATOMS: atom_id res chain seq x y z
N MET A 1 -20.71 7.23 -5.46
CA MET A 1 -19.89 7.45 -4.25
C MET A 1 -20.76 7.32 -3.02
N GLU A 2 -20.21 6.76 -1.95
CA GLU A 2 -20.82 6.59 -0.62
C GLU A 2 -20.93 7.92 0.17
N GLY A 3 -21.14 9.06 -0.51
CA GLY A 3 -21.20 10.39 0.10
C GLY A 3 -19.88 11.17 0.16
N TYR A 4 -18.78 10.61 -0.36
CA TYR A 4 -17.50 11.30 -0.44
C TYR A 4 -17.40 12.24 -1.65
N GLN A 5 -16.76 13.39 -1.44
CA GLN A 5 -16.36 14.28 -2.52
C GLN A 5 -15.28 13.62 -3.37
N VAL A 6 -15.40 13.78 -4.69
CA VAL A 6 -14.37 13.40 -5.67
C VAL A 6 -13.85 14.68 -6.27
N ALA A 7 -12.53 14.85 -6.22
CA ALA A 7 -11.88 16.02 -6.77
C ALA A 7 -10.52 15.62 -7.34
N VAL A 8 -9.98 16.50 -8.20
CA VAL A 8 -8.60 16.40 -8.65
C VAL A 8 -7.71 16.89 -7.50
N LEU A 9 -6.60 16.18 -7.25
CA LEU A 9 -5.70 16.48 -6.13
C LEU A 9 -5.22 17.94 -6.14
N ASP A 10 -4.91 18.48 -7.32
CA ASP A 10 -4.47 19.87 -7.51
C ASP A 10 -5.45 20.91 -6.97
N ASP A 11 -6.75 20.60 -6.98
CA ASP A 11 -7.81 21.53 -6.56
C ASP A 11 -8.05 21.52 -5.04
N VAL A 12 -7.60 20.46 -4.34
CA VAL A 12 -7.94 20.23 -2.92
C VAL A 12 -6.73 20.09 -1.99
N ILE A 13 -5.51 19.96 -2.54
CA ILE A 13 -4.31 19.70 -1.73
C ILE A 13 -4.01 20.82 -0.72
N SER A 14 -4.35 22.07 -1.05
CA SER A 14 -4.17 23.22 -0.15
C SER A 14 -5.11 23.18 1.06
N ASP A 15 -6.21 22.43 0.97
CA ASP A 15 -7.23 22.30 2.01
C ASP A 15 -7.09 20.99 2.80
N ALA A 16 -6.21 20.08 2.40
CA ALA A 16 -6.00 18.81 3.05
C ALA A 16 -5.11 18.93 4.31
N ASP A 17 -5.62 18.43 5.44
CA ASP A 17 -4.83 18.28 6.68
C ASP A 17 -4.07 16.95 6.70
N ILE A 18 -4.64 15.90 6.09
CA ILE A 18 -4.06 14.56 5.98
C ILE A 18 -4.21 14.08 4.53
N VAL A 19 -3.11 13.61 3.96
CA VAL A 19 -3.06 13.03 2.62
C VAL A 19 -2.57 11.60 2.73
N ILE A 20 -3.41 10.66 2.27
CA ILE A 20 -3.09 9.23 2.22
C ILE A 20 -3.11 8.77 0.77
N THR A 21 -2.00 8.21 0.28
CA THR A 21 -1.92 7.57 -1.04
C THR A 21 -2.23 6.08 -0.91
N ALA A 22 -3.11 5.58 -1.79
CA ALA A 22 -3.59 4.19 -1.78
C ALA A 22 -3.75 3.63 -3.21
N THR A 23 -2.93 4.09 -4.15
CA THR A 23 -3.15 3.85 -5.60
C THR A 23 -2.26 2.75 -6.16
N THR A 24 -1.15 2.44 -5.49
CA THR A 24 -0.08 1.57 -5.99
C THR A 24 0.54 2.11 -7.29
N HIS A 25 0.48 3.43 -7.51
CA HIS A 25 1.07 4.11 -8.66
C HIS A 25 2.14 5.11 -8.23
N ILE A 26 3.14 5.32 -9.07
CA ILE A 26 4.22 6.26 -8.81
C ILE A 26 3.75 7.72 -8.98
N GLN A 27 4.35 8.64 -8.23
CA GLN A 27 4.22 10.10 -8.39
C GLN A 27 2.78 10.64 -8.30
N VAL A 28 2.01 10.14 -7.34
CA VAL A 28 0.65 10.61 -7.04
C VAL A 28 0.72 11.96 -6.32
N VAL A 29 1.54 12.04 -5.27
CA VAL A 29 1.80 13.27 -4.52
C VAL A 29 3.19 13.78 -4.91
N ARG A 30 3.22 14.71 -5.87
CA ARG A 30 4.43 15.33 -6.41
C ARG A 30 4.88 16.52 -5.56
N GLY A 31 6.13 16.96 -5.74
CA GLY A 31 6.66 18.15 -5.06
C GLY A 31 5.81 19.42 -5.18
N GLU A 32 5.18 19.64 -6.33
CA GLU A 32 4.26 20.78 -6.54
C GLU A 32 2.99 20.71 -5.68
N HIS A 33 2.53 19.50 -5.34
CA HIS A 33 1.42 19.30 -4.42
C HIS A 33 1.89 19.60 -2.99
N ILE A 34 3.06 19.08 -2.61
CA ILE A 34 3.63 19.22 -1.26
C ILE A 34 3.90 20.70 -0.93
N ALA A 35 4.41 21.47 -1.90
CA ALA A 35 4.63 22.90 -1.73
C ALA A 35 3.35 23.70 -1.43
N LYS A 36 2.19 23.22 -1.92
CA LYS A 36 0.88 23.86 -1.73
C LYS A 36 0.19 23.45 -0.43
N MET A 37 0.66 22.40 0.25
CA MET A 37 0.03 21.89 1.47
C MET A 37 -0.02 22.93 2.60
N LYS A 38 -0.91 22.68 3.56
CA LYS A 38 -0.98 23.45 4.81
C LYS A 38 0.27 23.22 5.65
N ASP A 39 0.54 24.18 6.52
CA ASP A 39 1.52 23.97 7.58
C ASP A 39 1.08 22.81 8.50
N HIS A 40 2.04 21.96 8.85
CA HIS A 40 1.85 20.74 9.62
C HIS A 40 0.93 19.67 9.01
N ALA A 41 0.66 19.73 7.71
CA ALA A 41 -0.09 18.68 7.03
C ALA A 41 0.65 17.32 7.10
N ILE A 42 -0.12 16.24 7.22
CA ILE A 42 0.39 14.86 7.38
C ILE A 42 0.32 14.13 6.04
N ILE A 43 1.41 13.45 5.68
CA ILE A 43 1.52 12.64 4.47
C ILE A 43 1.82 11.19 4.88
N GLY A 44 1.02 10.25 4.36
CA GLY A 44 1.24 8.82 4.55
C GLY A 44 0.90 8.03 3.28
N ASN A 45 1.49 6.84 3.18
CA ASN A 45 1.27 5.92 2.07
C ASN A 45 0.79 4.57 2.62
N ILE A 46 -0.28 4.02 2.03
CA ILE A 46 -0.79 2.68 2.35
C ILE A 46 -0.71 1.74 1.14
N GLY A 47 -0.32 2.24 -0.04
CA GLY A 47 -0.16 1.42 -1.23
C GLY A 47 1.20 0.74 -1.29
N GLN A 48 1.30 -0.31 -2.09
CA GLN A 48 2.41 -1.28 -2.01
C GLN A 48 3.76 -0.74 -2.51
N TYR A 49 3.76 0.38 -3.24
CA TYR A 49 4.97 1.02 -3.76
C TYR A 49 5.30 2.28 -2.97
N ASP A 50 6.54 2.40 -2.50
CA ASP A 50 7.02 3.58 -1.80
C ASP A 50 6.96 4.90 -2.60
N PRO A 51 7.26 4.96 -3.92
CA PRO A 51 7.30 6.22 -4.67
C PRO A 51 5.92 6.80 -5.06
N GLU A 52 4.83 6.52 -4.33
CA GLU A 52 3.56 7.25 -4.52
C GLU A 52 3.70 8.72 -4.10
N CYS A 53 4.54 8.99 -3.10
CA CYS A 53 4.90 10.32 -2.63
C CYS A 53 6.34 10.65 -3.02
N ASP A 54 6.57 11.89 -3.46
CA ASP A 54 7.88 12.39 -3.83
C ASP A 54 8.73 12.75 -2.58
N VAL A 55 9.14 11.73 -1.85
CA VAL A 55 9.98 11.85 -0.63
C VAL A 55 11.33 12.48 -0.95
N ASP A 56 11.89 12.16 -2.12
CA ASP A 56 13.12 12.76 -2.61
C ASP A 56 13.00 14.29 -2.72
N TRP A 57 11.87 14.79 -3.23
CA TRP A 57 11.61 16.21 -3.28
C TRP A 57 11.54 16.82 -1.88
N ILE A 58 10.87 16.16 -0.93
CA ILE A 58 10.79 16.62 0.48
C ILE A 58 12.19 16.78 1.06
N VAL A 59 13.00 15.72 0.98
CA VAL A 59 14.36 15.70 1.57
C VAL A 59 15.27 16.74 0.92
N LYS A 60 15.17 16.94 -0.41
CA LYS A 60 15.99 17.93 -1.15
C LYS A 60 15.61 19.37 -0.86
N HIS A 61 14.34 19.67 -0.59
CA HIS A 61 13.85 21.05 -0.43
C HIS A 61 13.64 21.47 1.03
N ALA A 62 13.71 20.53 1.98
CA ALA A 62 13.65 20.84 3.40
C ALA A 62 14.92 21.58 3.85
N VAL A 63 14.73 22.67 4.60
CA VAL A 63 15.82 23.41 5.26
C VAL A 63 16.12 22.87 6.65
N SER A 64 15.17 22.15 7.26
CA SER A 64 15.38 21.43 8.51
C SER A 64 14.60 20.13 8.54
N HIS A 65 15.19 19.11 9.15
CA HIS A 65 14.55 17.82 9.41
C HIS A 65 14.57 17.54 10.91
N THR A 66 13.47 17.04 11.44
CA THR A 66 13.34 16.64 12.84
C THR A 66 12.63 15.29 12.92
N CYS A 67 13.34 14.27 13.39
CA CYS A 67 12.73 13.01 13.77
C CYS A 67 11.94 13.22 15.07
N ILE A 68 10.60 13.17 15.01
CA ILE A 68 9.73 13.35 16.19
C ILE A 68 9.76 12.08 17.04
N LYS A 69 9.63 10.94 16.38
CA LYS A 69 9.75 9.59 16.93
C LYS A 69 10.10 8.64 15.78
N PRO A 70 10.43 7.37 16.05
CA PRO A 70 10.61 6.40 14.98
C PRO A 70 9.44 6.42 13.99
N GLN A 71 9.78 6.44 12.68
CA GLN A 71 8.84 6.47 11.55
C GLN A 71 7.93 7.72 11.47
N VAL A 72 8.25 8.80 12.18
CA VAL A 72 7.53 10.08 12.07
C VAL A 72 8.53 11.23 12.02
N ASP A 73 8.58 11.87 10.86
CA ASP A 73 9.54 12.91 10.54
C ASP A 73 8.84 14.22 10.20
N LYS A 74 9.38 15.32 10.70
CA LYS A 74 8.95 16.67 10.33
C LYS A 74 9.99 17.30 9.42
N TYR A 75 9.54 17.78 8.27
CA TYR A 75 10.36 18.53 7.32
C TYR A 75 9.85 19.97 7.24
N THR A 76 10.73 20.93 7.49
CA THR A 76 10.42 22.37 7.38
C THR A 76 11.05 22.90 6.11
N PHE A 77 10.30 23.69 5.35
CA PHE A 77 10.75 24.30 4.09
C PHE A 77 11.14 25.77 4.28
N ALA A 78 11.83 26.35 3.29
CA ALA A 78 12.25 27.75 3.30
C ALA A 78 11.07 28.75 3.43
N SER A 79 9.85 28.33 3.06
CA SER A 79 8.62 29.11 3.25
C SER A 79 8.19 29.25 4.71
N GLY A 80 8.81 28.51 5.64
CA GLY A 80 8.42 28.40 7.05
C GLY A 80 7.37 27.32 7.32
N LYS A 81 6.69 26.82 6.28
CA LYS A 81 5.75 25.69 6.42
C LYS A 81 6.50 24.38 6.67
N SER A 82 5.87 23.51 7.42
CA SER A 82 6.34 22.15 7.69
C SER A 82 5.34 21.10 7.19
N VAL A 83 5.83 19.91 6.87
CA VAL A 83 5.01 18.71 6.66
C VAL A 83 5.47 17.59 7.59
N ILE A 84 4.55 16.72 7.98
CA ILE A 84 4.82 15.52 8.76
C ILE A 84 4.74 14.32 7.82
N LEU A 85 5.87 13.65 7.62
CA LEU A 85 5.96 12.44 6.80
C LEU A 85 5.94 11.21 7.69
N LEU A 86 5.04 10.28 7.38
CA LEU A 86 4.95 8.99 8.05
C LEU A 86 5.75 7.93 7.30
N ALA A 87 6.47 7.10 8.04
CA ALA A 87 7.20 5.93 7.55
C ALA A 87 8.16 6.21 6.37
N GLU A 88 8.66 7.43 6.22
CA GLU A 88 9.47 7.85 5.05
C GLU A 88 8.76 7.58 3.71
N GLY A 89 7.42 7.65 3.67
CA GLY A 89 6.62 7.37 2.48
C GLY A 89 6.36 5.88 2.19
N ARG A 90 6.80 4.99 3.08
CA ARG A 90 6.53 3.54 3.02
C ARG A 90 5.18 3.19 3.64
N LEU A 91 4.86 1.89 3.63
CA LEU A 91 3.59 1.34 4.13
C LEU A 91 3.34 1.72 5.61
N VAL A 92 2.46 2.72 5.81
CA VAL A 92 2.26 3.37 7.10
C VAL A 92 1.67 2.42 8.16
N ASN A 93 0.77 1.52 7.79
CA ASN A 93 0.14 0.60 8.73
C ASN A 93 1.11 -0.44 9.30
N LEU A 94 2.13 -0.83 8.55
CA LEU A 94 3.16 -1.77 9.01
C LEU A 94 4.32 -1.08 9.71
N CYS A 95 4.67 0.14 9.28
CA CYS A 95 5.81 0.86 9.82
C CYS A 95 5.46 1.65 11.08
N CYS A 96 4.26 2.24 11.15
CA CYS A 96 3.83 3.06 12.29
C CYS A 96 2.90 2.31 13.26
N ALA A 97 2.46 1.10 12.91
CA ALA A 97 1.55 0.26 13.69
C ALA A 97 1.82 -1.23 13.42
N GLU A 98 0.84 -2.10 13.69
CA GLU A 98 0.97 -3.57 13.62
C GLU A 98 0.37 -4.20 12.35
N GLY A 99 -0.01 -3.39 11.36
CA GLY A 99 -0.63 -3.85 10.12
C GLY A 99 -2.08 -4.31 10.27
N HIS A 100 -2.45 -5.37 9.56
CA HIS A 100 -3.78 -5.96 9.63
C HIS A 100 -3.90 -6.87 10.85
N LEU A 101 -5.10 -6.89 11.46
CA LEU A 101 -5.43 -7.81 12.55
C LEU A 101 -5.14 -9.27 12.17
N SER A 102 -4.67 -10.06 13.15
CA SER A 102 -4.34 -11.47 12.96
C SER A 102 -5.49 -12.29 12.33
N PHE A 103 -6.73 -11.94 12.66
CA PHE A 103 -7.92 -12.55 12.06
C PHE A 103 -8.08 -12.24 10.57
N ILE A 104 -7.77 -11.02 10.12
CA ILE A 104 -7.80 -10.66 8.69
C ILE A 104 -6.66 -11.40 7.97
N MET A 105 -5.47 -11.42 8.57
CA MET A 105 -4.31 -12.11 8.01
C MET A 105 -4.47 -13.63 7.95
N SER A 106 -5.23 -14.23 8.87
CA SER A 106 -5.47 -15.69 8.86
C SER A 106 -6.22 -16.14 7.61
N VAL A 107 -7.17 -15.34 7.11
CA VAL A 107 -7.89 -15.63 5.87
C VAL A 107 -6.92 -15.62 4.68
N THR A 108 -6.08 -14.58 4.58
CA THR A 108 -5.08 -14.45 3.51
C THR A 108 -4.07 -15.58 3.56
N PHE A 109 -3.46 -15.85 4.72
CA PHE A 109 -2.46 -16.90 4.86
C PHE A 109 -3.03 -18.31 4.63
N SER A 110 -4.25 -18.57 5.07
CA SER A 110 -4.91 -19.85 4.79
C SER A 110 -5.14 -20.03 3.29
N ASN A 111 -5.59 -18.99 2.57
CA ASN A 111 -5.73 -19.06 1.11
C ASN A 111 -4.37 -19.27 0.41
N THR A 112 -3.30 -18.57 0.85
CA THR A 112 -1.95 -18.75 0.29
C THR A 112 -1.41 -20.16 0.54
N LEU A 113 -1.64 -20.71 1.74
CA LEU A 113 -1.25 -22.09 2.08
C LEU A 113 -2.03 -23.11 1.24
N LEU A 114 -3.34 -22.91 1.08
CA LEU A 114 -4.17 -23.78 0.24
C LEU A 114 -3.75 -23.72 -1.24
N ALA A 115 -3.38 -22.54 -1.75
CA ALA A 115 -2.81 -22.39 -3.08
C ALA A 115 -1.51 -23.18 -3.24
N ALA A 116 -0.62 -23.10 -2.24
CA ALA A 116 0.64 -23.87 -2.25
C ALA A 116 0.39 -25.39 -2.22
N ILE A 117 -0.56 -25.85 -1.40
CA ILE A 117 -0.94 -27.27 -1.33
C ILE A 117 -1.53 -27.75 -2.65
N GLU A 118 -2.41 -26.95 -3.27
CA GLU A 118 -3.02 -27.24 -4.57
C GLU A 118 -1.94 -27.37 -5.65
N LEU A 119 -1.05 -26.38 -5.74
CA LEU A 119 0.06 -26.41 -6.70
C LEU A 119 0.98 -27.63 -6.48
N TYR A 120 1.27 -27.98 -5.23
CA TYR A 120 2.12 -29.13 -4.91
C TYR A 120 1.48 -30.48 -5.27
N ARG A 121 0.17 -30.63 -5.08
CA ARG A 121 -0.58 -31.87 -5.35
C ARG A 121 -1.03 -32.00 -6.81
N SER A 122 -1.03 -30.90 -7.55
CA SER A 122 -1.52 -30.87 -8.92
C SER A 122 -0.57 -31.57 -9.88
N SER A 123 -1.15 -32.18 -10.92
CA SER A 123 -0.32 -32.77 -11.97
C SER A 123 0.41 -31.68 -12.76
N PRO A 124 1.61 -31.94 -13.31
CA PRO A 124 2.36 -30.96 -14.10
C PRO A 124 1.63 -30.40 -15.33
N LYS A 125 0.51 -31.02 -15.74
CA LYS A 125 -0.33 -30.60 -16.86
C LYS A 125 -1.59 -29.85 -16.44
N GLN A 126 -1.86 -29.76 -15.13
CA GLN A 126 -3.09 -29.16 -14.60
C GLN A 126 -3.07 -27.64 -14.65
N TYR A 127 -1.90 -27.02 -14.47
CA TYR A 127 -1.71 -25.57 -14.56
C TYR A 127 -0.62 -25.26 -15.58
N GLU A 128 -0.97 -24.50 -16.62
CA GLU A 128 0.01 -23.93 -17.53
C GLU A 128 0.80 -22.79 -16.87
N ALA A 129 1.91 -22.35 -17.45
CA ALA A 129 2.64 -21.20 -16.94
C ALA A 129 1.79 -19.93 -17.08
N GLY A 130 1.48 -19.27 -15.97
CA GLY A 130 0.63 -18.09 -15.99
C GLY A 130 0.08 -17.70 -14.62
N ILE A 131 -0.88 -16.79 -14.63
CA ILE A 131 -1.63 -16.35 -13.46
C ILE A 131 -2.91 -17.19 -13.38
N HIS A 132 -3.11 -17.83 -12.23
CA HIS A 132 -4.28 -18.66 -11.98
C HIS A 132 -5.03 -18.15 -10.76
N LEU A 133 -6.36 -18.18 -10.86
CA LEU A 133 -7.24 -17.95 -9.72
C LEU A 133 -7.37 -19.23 -8.90
N LEU A 134 -7.37 -19.10 -7.58
CA LEU A 134 -7.63 -20.24 -6.70
C LEU A 134 -9.04 -20.81 -6.97
N PRO A 135 -9.18 -22.14 -7.17
CA PRO A 135 -10.48 -22.75 -7.42
C PRO A 135 -11.48 -22.43 -6.30
N LYS A 136 -12.72 -22.04 -6.67
CA LYS A 136 -13.78 -21.67 -5.70
C LYS A 136 -14.03 -22.73 -4.63
N LYS A 137 -13.88 -24.03 -4.97
CA LYS A 137 -14.03 -25.13 -4.02
C LYS A 137 -13.02 -25.06 -2.88
N ILE A 138 -11.79 -24.61 -3.17
CA ILE A 138 -10.71 -24.50 -2.20
C ILE A 138 -10.89 -23.25 -1.33
N ILE A 139 -11.30 -22.13 -1.93
CA ILE A 139 -11.67 -20.92 -1.19
C ILE A 139 -12.83 -21.21 -0.21
N ALA A 140 -13.81 -22.02 -0.62
CA ALA A 140 -14.96 -22.40 0.21
C ALA A 140 -14.57 -23.28 1.42
N LEU A 141 -13.50 -24.07 1.33
CA LEU A 141 -12.98 -24.87 2.46
C LEU A 141 -12.49 -23.98 3.61
N ASN A 142 -12.15 -22.73 3.32
CA ASN A 142 -11.59 -21.82 4.30
C ASN A 142 -12.63 -21.29 5.32
N GLY A 143 -13.89 -21.76 5.29
CA GLY A 143 -14.96 -21.45 6.26
C GLY A 143 -15.46 -19.99 6.23
N PHE A 144 -14.61 -19.06 5.80
CA PHE A 144 -14.84 -17.63 5.61
C PHE A 144 -15.33 -17.29 4.20
N GLY A 145 -15.44 -18.27 3.29
CA GLY A 145 -15.81 -18.04 1.89
C GLY A 145 -17.18 -17.36 1.68
N LYS A 146 -18.03 -17.30 2.72
CA LYS A 146 -19.29 -16.54 2.72
C LYS A 146 -19.16 -15.07 3.16
N TYR A 147 -18.08 -14.68 3.84
CA TYR A 147 -17.97 -13.38 4.52
C TYR A 147 -16.78 -12.53 4.08
N LEU A 148 -15.68 -13.12 3.61
CA LEU A 148 -14.55 -12.40 3.00
C LEU A 148 -13.99 -13.21 1.82
N THR A 149 -14.36 -12.83 0.61
CA THR A 149 -13.74 -13.37 -0.62
C THR A 149 -12.66 -12.40 -1.07
N PHE A 150 -11.40 -12.68 -0.74
CA PHE A 150 -10.27 -12.03 -1.40
C PHE A 150 -9.79 -12.93 -2.54
N SER A 151 -9.80 -12.42 -3.77
CA SER A 151 -9.21 -13.10 -4.93
C SER A 151 -7.71 -13.22 -4.69
N ILE A 152 -7.20 -14.44 -4.59
CA ILE A 152 -5.75 -14.71 -4.57
C ILE A 152 -5.36 -15.26 -5.93
N GLU A 153 -4.44 -14.56 -6.58
CA GLU A 153 -3.76 -14.96 -7.80
C GLU A 153 -2.39 -15.55 -7.44
N PHE A 154 -2.02 -16.68 -8.05
CA PHE A 154 -0.69 -17.29 -7.89
C PHE A 154 -0.01 -17.47 -9.24
N ILE A 155 1.32 -17.27 -9.25
CA ILE A 155 2.17 -17.33 -10.45
C ILE A 155 2.85 -18.70 -10.53
N THR A 156 2.66 -19.41 -11.64
CA THR A 156 3.40 -20.65 -11.94
C THR A 156 4.57 -20.33 -12.89
N ASN A 157 5.81 -20.50 -12.41
CA ASN A 157 7.01 -20.35 -13.25
C ASN A 157 7.74 -21.68 -13.38
N LEU A 158 7.13 -22.63 -14.10
CA LEU A 158 7.74 -23.92 -14.41
C LEU A 158 8.67 -23.79 -15.62
N LYS A 159 9.77 -23.03 -15.48
CA LYS A 159 10.94 -23.26 -16.34
C LYS A 159 11.69 -24.47 -15.80
N ASN A 160 11.32 -25.65 -16.29
CA ASN A 160 12.15 -26.84 -16.20
C ASN A 160 13.51 -26.53 -16.85
N LYS A 161 14.50 -26.13 -16.04
CA LYS A 161 15.91 -26.27 -16.42
C LYS A 161 16.20 -27.77 -16.43
N LYS A 162 16.14 -28.36 -17.63
CA LYS A 162 16.90 -29.58 -17.92
C LYS A 162 18.37 -29.25 -17.99
#